data_AF-A0A2N5WW16-F1
#
_entry.id   AF-A0A2N5WW16-F1
#
_cell.length_a   1.000
_cell.length_b   1.000
_cell.length_c   1.000
_cell.angle_alpha   90.00
_cell.angle_beta   90.00
_cell.angle_gamma   90.00
#
_symmetry.space_group_name_H-M   'P 1'
#
loop_
_entity.id
_entity.type
_entity.pdbx_description
1 polymer ?
#
loop_
_entity_poly.entity_id
_entity_poly.type
_entity_poly.pdbx_seq_one_letter_code
_entity_poly.pdbx_strand_id
1 'polypeptide(L)' 'FYERKRNEGKSHKQAVLALARRRLDVLWALIRDQRTFTAEPPRRGLAAA' A
#
# COMPACT_ATOMS: atom_id res chain seq x y z
N PHE A 1 4.17 4.63 -9.40
CA PHE A 1 4.98 4.28 -8.20
C PHE A 1 6.24 3.55 -8.58
N TYR A 2 6.16 2.43 -9.32
CA TYR A 2 7.33 1.69 -9.80
C TYR A 2 8.31 2.57 -10.59
N GLU A 3 7.82 3.32 -11.58
CA GLU A 3 8.68 4.24 -12.36
C GLU A 3 9.30 5.33 -11.50
N ARG A 4 8.52 5.93 -10.59
CA ARG A 4 9.05 6.85 -9.58
C ARG A 4 10.19 6.22 -8.78
N LYS A 5 10.06 4.94 -8.37
CA LYS A 5 11.14 4.21 -7.67
C LYS A 5 12.35 3.93 -8.56
N ARG A 6 12.17 3.74 -9.87
CA ARG A 6 13.28 3.66 -10.83
C ARG A 6 13.99 5.00 -11.01
N ASN A 7 13.23 6.11 -11.05
CA ASN A 7 13.76 7.46 -11.16
C ASN A 7 14.47 7.92 -9.86
N GLU A 8 14.07 7.40 -8.70
CA GLU A 8 14.79 7.54 -7.42
C GLU A 8 16.12 6.73 -7.39
N GLY A 9 16.54 6.11 -8.49
CA GLY A 9 17.77 5.32 -8.56
C GLY A 9 17.65 3.90 -7.99
N LYS A 10 16.46 3.43 -7.60
CA LYS A 10 16.30 2.08 -7.08
C LYS A 10 16.41 1.03 -8.19
N SER A 11 17.06 -0.08 -7.86
CA SER A 11 17.10 -1.26 -8.74
C SER A 11 15.70 -1.76 -9.06
N HIS A 12 15.52 -2.36 -10.25
CA HIS A 12 14.26 -3.01 -10.64
C HIS A 12 13.70 -3.90 -9.52
N LYS A 13 14.57 -4.74 -8.93
CA LYS A 13 14.19 -5.64 -7.83
C LYS A 13 13.65 -4.87 -6.62
N GLN A 14 14.30 -3.77 -6.25
CA GLN A 14 13.87 -2.93 -5.11
C GLN A 14 12.54 -2.21 -5.41
N ALA A 15 12.35 -1.75 -6.65
CA ALA A 15 11.10 -1.11 -7.06
C ALA A 15 9.92 -2.10 -7.06
N VAL A 16 10.14 -3.34 -7.53
CA VAL A 16 9.14 -4.42 -7.47
C VAL A 16 8.86 -4.81 -6.02
N LEU A 17 9.90 -4.98 -5.19
CA LEU A 17 9.73 -5.34 -3.79
C LEU A 17 8.94 -4.27 -3.01
N ALA A 18 9.23 -2.99 -3.24
CA ALA A 18 8.49 -1.88 -2.64
C ALA A 18 7.02 -1.87 -3.07
N LEU A 19 6.74 -2.22 -4.32
CA LEU A 19 5.39 -2.35 -4.84
C LEU A 19 4.65 -3.55 -4.24
N ALA A 20 5.32 -4.70 -4.13
CA ALA A 20 4.76 -5.90 -3.51
C ALA A 20 4.44 -5.65 -2.03
N ARG A 21 5.35 -5.01 -1.29
CA ARG A 21 5.15 -4.69 0.13
C ARG A 21 3.94 -3.78 0.34
N ARG A 22 3.81 -2.73 -0.46
CA ARG A 22 2.64 -1.83 -0.41
C ARG A 22 1.31 -2.56 -0.69
N ARG A 23 1.30 -3.60 -1.53
CA ARG A 23 0.11 -4.42 -1.78
C ARG A 23 -0.20 -5.36 -0.62
N LEU A 24 0.82 -5.96 -0.03
CA LEU A 24 0.69 -6.79 1.17
C LEU A 24 0.16 -5.98 2.35
N ASP A 25 0.62 -4.74 2.54
CA ASP A 25 0.13 -3.86 3.60
C ASP A 25 -1.40 -3.62 3.47
N VAL A 26 -1.92 -3.47 2.24
CA VAL A 26 -3.36 -3.35 1.99
C VAL A 26 -4.10 -4.64 2.33
N LEU A 27 -3.61 -5.80 1.85
CA LEU A 27 -4.23 -7.10 2.16
C LEU A 27 -4.26 -7.36 3.67
N TRP A 28 -3.16 -7.05 4.36
CA TRP A 28 -3.08 -7.18 5.80
C TRP A 28 -4.10 -6.28 6.51
N ALA A 29 -4.24 -5.02 6.08
CA ALA A 29 -5.24 -4.11 6.63
C ALA A 29 -6.68 -4.62 6.43
N LEU A 30 -6.99 -5.19 5.25
CA LEU A 30 -8.31 -5.76 4.96
C LEU A 30 -8.64 -6.96 5.86
N ILE A 31 -7.68 -7.86 6.05
CA ILE A 31 -7.85 -9.02 6.94
C ILE A 31 -8.00 -8.56 8.40
N ARG A 32 -7.15 -7.63 8.84
CA ARG A 32 -7.19 -7.08 10.21
C ARG A 32 -8.53 -6.43 10.51
N ASP A 33 -9.08 -5.69 9.56
CA ASP A 33 -10.31 -4.94 9.77
C ASP A 33 -11.58 -5.75 9.41
N GLN A 34 -11.43 -6.98 8.91
CA GLN A 34 -12.52 -7.81 8.39
C GLN A 34 -13.35 -7.07 7.33
N ARG A 35 -12.66 -6.36 6.43
CA ARG A 35 -13.29 -5.52 5.38
C ARG A 35 -12.98 -6.04 3.99
N THR A 36 -13.93 -5.89 3.09
CA THR A 36 -13.72 -6.13 1.66
C THR A 36 -12.97 -4.96 1.01
N PHE A 37 -12.23 -5.24 -0.06
CA PHE A 37 -11.51 -4.20 -0.78
C PHE A 37 -12.49 -3.23 -1.45
N THR A 38 -12.29 -1.94 -1.22
CA THR A 38 -12.97 -0.85 -1.93
C THR A 38 -11.94 0.02 -2.63
N ALA A 39 -12.23 0.47 -3.85
CA ALA A 39 -11.36 1.42 -4.56
C ALA A 39 -11.34 2.80 -3.89
N GLU A 40 -12.41 3.11 -3.15
CA GLU A 40 -12.48 4.30 -2.33
C GLU A 40 -11.51 4.14 -1.14
N PRO A 41 -10.63 5.12 -0.90
CA PRO A 41 -9.72 5.05 0.24
C PRO A 41 -10.53 4.98 1.53
N PRO A 42 -10.11 4.18 2.52
CA PRO A 42 -10.81 4.13 3.80
C PRO A 42 -10.85 5.55 4.37
N ARG A 43 -12.06 6.07 4.66
CA ARG A 43 -12.19 7.34 5.37
C ARG A 43 -11.38 7.19 6.64
N ARG A 44 -10.31 7.98 6.75
CA ARG A 44 -9.51 8.05 7.96
C ARG A 44 -10.48 8.48 9.04
N GLY A 45 -10.92 7.54 9.88
CA GLY A 45 -11.70 7.86 11.06
C GLY A 45 -10.87 8.88 11.82
N LEU A 46 -11.39 10.10 11.94
CA LEU A 46 -10.86 11.06 12.89
C LEU A 46 -10.89 10.31 14.21
N ALA A 47 -9.71 9.89 14.69
CA ALA A 47 -9.60 9.21 15.97
C ALA A 47 -10.25 10.13 17.00
N ALA A 48 -11.33 9.66 17.62
CA ALA A 48 -11.99 10.36 18.70
C ALA A 48 -10.95 10.62 19.80
N ALA A 49 -10.83 11.89 20.18
CA ALA A 49 -10.01 12.38 21.28
C ALA A 49 -10.60 11.98 22.62
#